data_AF-A0A1J7CIS0-F1
#
_entry.id   AF-A0A1J7CIS0-F1
#
_cell.length_a   1.000
_cell.length_b   1.000
_cell.length_c   1.000
_cell.angle_alpha   90.00
_cell.angle_beta   90.00
_cell.angle_gamma   90.00
#
_symmetry.space_group_name_H-M   'P 1'
#
loop_
_entity.id
_entity.type
_entity.pdbx_description
1 polymer ?
#
loop_
_entity_poly.entity_id
_entity_poly.type
_entity_poly.pdbx_seq_one_letter_code
_entity_poly.pdbx_strand_id
1 'polypeptide(L)'
;LHDTVEDTGVSLAQIQQRFGVEVAELVAMLTLPAFPAPTSRVVKQQAAMRHLANACNEAKTIKLADIIDNTCSLIRYDADFASVYLVEKKLQLEVLSGGDSRLWREAERTLDKGLQTLRQPPHLISEEWFKQLTVSYQGGARRLHGG
;
A
#
# COMPACT_ATOMS: atom_id res chain seq x y z
N LEU A 1 3.40 -8.93 -12.31
CA LEU A 1 4.41 -9.70 -11.55
C LEU A 1 4.56 -9.25 -10.10
N HIS A 2 4.24 -7.99 -9.77
CA HIS A 2 4.61 -7.46 -8.46
C HIS A 2 4.01 -8.22 -7.26
N ASP A 3 2.78 -8.75 -7.37
CA ASP A 3 2.18 -9.59 -6.32
C ASP A 3 2.44 -11.10 -6.47
N THR A 4 3.10 -11.54 -7.55
CA THR A 4 3.17 -12.99 -7.85
C THR A 4 3.97 -13.78 -6.82
N VAL A 5 4.91 -13.16 -6.11
CA VAL A 5 5.64 -13.82 -5.02
C VAL A 5 4.83 -13.87 -3.73
N GLU A 6 3.92 -12.90 -3.52
CA GLU A 6 3.05 -12.86 -2.34
C GLU A 6 1.83 -13.78 -2.49
N ASP A 7 1.22 -13.80 -3.68
CA ASP A 7 -0.06 -14.47 -3.93
C ASP A 7 0.07 -15.87 -4.54
N THR A 8 1.28 -16.27 -4.93
CA THR A 8 1.50 -17.56 -5.60
C THR A 8 2.74 -18.27 -5.08
N GLY A 9 2.93 -19.55 -5.44
CA GLY A 9 4.12 -20.32 -5.10
C GLY A 9 5.38 -19.98 -5.92
N VAL A 10 5.39 -18.85 -6.64
CA VAL A 10 6.51 -18.43 -7.48
C VAL A 10 7.59 -17.75 -6.63
N SER A 11 8.81 -18.23 -6.73
CA SER A 11 9.98 -17.66 -6.05
C SER A 11 10.67 -16.57 -6.87
N LEU A 12 11.40 -15.67 -6.20
CA LEU A 12 12.27 -14.68 -6.84
C LEU A 12 13.31 -15.34 -7.77
N ALA A 13 13.81 -16.52 -7.42
CA ALA A 13 14.74 -17.28 -8.27
C ALA A 13 14.09 -17.70 -9.60
N GLN A 14 12.83 -18.12 -9.57
CA GLN A 14 12.08 -18.45 -10.80
C GLN A 14 11.79 -17.21 -11.64
N ILE A 15 11.55 -16.06 -11.00
CA ILE A 15 11.39 -14.78 -11.71
C ILE A 15 12.71 -14.38 -12.36
N GLN A 16 13.83 -14.47 -11.63
CA GLN A 16 15.15 -14.15 -12.16
C GLN A 16 15.51 -15.03 -13.36
N GLN A 17 15.26 -16.34 -13.27
CA GLN A 17 15.54 -17.27 -14.38
C GLN A 17 14.74 -16.95 -15.65
N ARG A 18 13.52 -16.41 -15.51
CA ARG A 18 12.61 -16.16 -16.63
C ARG A 18 12.68 -14.74 -17.19
N PHE A 19 12.91 -13.74 -16.33
CA PHE A 19 12.78 -12.32 -16.64
C PHE A 19 14.04 -11.51 -16.37
N GLY A 20 15.09 -12.14 -15.83
CA GLY A 20 16.36 -11.50 -15.53
C GLY A 20 16.43 -10.90 -14.12
N VAL A 21 17.64 -10.48 -13.76
CA VAL A 21 17.98 -9.98 -12.41
C VAL A 21 17.23 -8.69 -12.08
N GLU A 22 17.20 -7.73 -13.01
CA GLU A 22 16.56 -6.44 -12.81
C GLU A 22 15.07 -6.57 -12.44
N VAL A 23 14.32 -7.42 -13.15
CA VAL A 23 12.91 -7.67 -12.85
C VAL A 23 12.74 -8.34 -11.48
N ALA A 24 13.62 -9.29 -11.14
CA ALA A 24 13.57 -9.96 -9.85
C ALA A 24 13.87 -9.01 -8.68
N GLU A 25 14.82 -8.08 -8.85
CA GLU A 25 15.14 -7.05 -7.86
C GLU A 25 13.96 -6.10 -7.63
N LEU A 26 13.31 -5.63 -8.69
CA LEU A 26 12.12 -4.79 -8.57
C LEU A 26 10.97 -5.53 -7.88
N VAL A 27 10.73 -6.80 -8.21
CA VAL A 27 9.71 -7.61 -7.53
C VAL A 27 10.07 -7.81 -6.05
N ALA A 28 11.34 -8.05 -5.72
CA ALA A 28 11.77 -8.18 -4.33
C ALA A 28 11.53 -6.90 -3.52
N MET A 29 11.76 -5.72 -4.11
CA MET A 29 11.46 -4.43 -3.46
C MET A 29 9.96 -4.17 -3.27
N LEU A 30 9.11 -4.86 -4.03
CA LEU A 30 7.65 -4.76 -3.94
C LEU A 30 7.01 -5.87 -3.11
N THR A 31 7.78 -6.89 -2.75
CA THR A 31 7.34 -8.06 -1.98
C THR A 31 7.65 -7.87 -0.50
N LEU A 32 6.69 -8.14 0.37
CA LEU A 32 6.85 -8.26 1.80
C LEU A 32 6.99 -9.72 2.21
N PRO A 33 7.84 -10.02 3.21
CA PRO A 33 7.93 -11.36 3.75
C PRO A 33 6.62 -11.77 4.42
N ALA A 34 6.36 -13.08 4.44
CA ALA A 34 5.27 -13.63 5.23
C ALA A 34 5.47 -13.28 6.72
N PHE A 35 4.40 -12.81 7.36
CA PHE A 35 4.42 -12.47 8.79
C PHE A 35 3.91 -13.65 9.63
N PRO A 36 4.56 -13.99 10.77
CA PRO A 36 4.08 -15.03 11.65
C PRO A 36 2.71 -14.65 12.26
N ALA A 37 1.87 -15.63 12.53
CA ALA A 37 0.59 -15.40 13.19
C ALA A 37 0.75 -15.44 14.74
N PRO A 38 0.10 -14.54 15.51
CA PRO A 38 -0.69 -13.40 15.05
C PRO A 38 0.16 -12.11 14.89
N THR A 39 0.26 -11.57 13.66
CA THR A 39 0.79 -10.23 13.41
C THR A 39 -0.34 -9.27 13.03
N SER A 40 -0.45 -8.14 13.73
CA SER A 40 -1.50 -7.15 13.49
C SER A 40 -1.36 -6.44 12.13
N ARG A 41 -2.49 -6.01 11.56
CA ARG A 41 -2.53 -5.27 10.29
C ARG A 41 -1.70 -3.99 10.35
N VAL A 42 -1.72 -3.27 11.48
CA VAL A 42 -0.90 -2.08 11.71
C VAL A 42 0.60 -2.38 11.63
N VAL A 43 1.07 -3.48 12.24
CA VAL A 43 2.49 -3.87 12.18
C VAL A 43 2.90 -4.22 10.75
N LYS A 44 2.06 -4.98 10.02
CA LYS A 44 2.30 -5.30 8.61
C LYS A 44 2.39 -4.02 7.75
N GLN A 45 1.46 -3.09 7.96
CA GLN A 45 1.43 -1.82 7.24
C GLN A 45 2.66 -0.95 7.51
N GLN A 46 3.13 -0.88 8.76
CA GLN A 46 4.35 -0.15 9.09
C GLN A 46 5.60 -0.79 8.49
N ALA A 47 5.69 -2.12 8.51
CA ALA A 47 6.77 -2.85 7.84
C ALA A 47 6.75 -2.58 6.32
N ALA A 48 5.56 -2.59 5.71
CA ALA A 48 5.36 -2.23 4.30
C ALA A 48 5.90 -0.84 3.97
N MET A 49 5.54 0.16 4.77
CA MET A 49 6.01 1.53 4.57
C MET A 49 7.52 1.67 4.72
N ARG A 50 8.13 1.01 5.71
CA ARG A 50 9.60 1.01 5.88
C ARG A 50 10.31 0.35 4.70
N HIS A 51 9.76 -0.74 4.17
CA HIS A 51 10.29 -1.42 2.99
C HIS A 51 10.21 -0.52 1.75
N LEU A 52 9.03 0.05 1.48
CA LEU A 52 8.80 0.95 0.34
C LEU A 52 9.63 2.24 0.42
N ALA A 53 9.88 2.78 1.62
CA ALA A 53 10.74 3.95 1.79
C ALA A 53 12.15 3.73 1.23
N ASN A 54 12.68 2.50 1.40
CA ASN A 54 14.00 2.08 0.93
C ASN A 54 14.01 1.56 -0.52
N ALA A 55 12.86 1.41 -1.15
CA ALA A 55 12.77 0.96 -2.54
C ALA A 55 13.34 2.02 -3.51
N CYS A 56 13.88 1.56 -4.64
CA CYS A 56 14.34 2.45 -5.71
C CYS A 56 13.19 3.21 -6.36
N ASN A 57 13.51 4.24 -7.14
CA ASN A 57 12.52 5.11 -7.77
C ASN A 57 11.64 4.36 -8.78
N GLU A 58 12.21 3.37 -9.46
CA GLU A 58 11.51 2.49 -10.41
C GLU A 58 10.48 1.62 -9.68
N ALA A 59 10.86 0.98 -8.57
CA ALA A 59 9.94 0.20 -7.75
C ALA A 59 8.83 1.09 -7.15
N LYS A 60 9.17 2.28 -6.65
CA LYS A 60 8.18 3.27 -6.18
C LYS A 60 7.21 3.66 -7.29
N THR A 61 7.70 3.85 -8.51
CA THR A 61 6.88 4.15 -9.70
C THR A 61 5.92 3.01 -10.03
N ILE A 62 6.37 1.75 -9.96
CA ILE A 62 5.51 0.58 -10.14
C ILE A 62 4.43 0.54 -9.05
N LYS A 63 4.79 0.81 -7.78
CA LYS A 63 3.81 0.82 -6.69
C LYS A 63 2.76 1.92 -6.82
N LEU A 64 3.13 3.07 -7.38
CA LEU A 64 2.18 4.14 -7.69
C LEU A 64 1.16 3.69 -8.75
N ALA A 65 1.62 3.04 -9.83
CA ALA A 65 0.73 2.50 -10.85
C ALA A 65 -0.23 1.45 -10.28
N ASP A 66 0.27 0.56 -9.41
CA ASP A 66 -0.53 -0.43 -8.69
C ASP A 66 -1.65 0.21 -7.84
N ILE A 67 -1.32 1.26 -7.08
CA ILE A 67 -2.31 1.98 -6.26
C ILE A 67 -3.43 2.56 -7.12
N ILE A 68 -3.10 3.14 -8.28
CA ILE A 68 -4.08 3.75 -9.19
C ILE A 68 -5.05 2.70 -9.73
N ASP A 69 -4.52 1.58 -10.25
CA ASP A 69 -5.31 0.51 -10.85
C ASP A 69 -6.22 -0.18 -9.82
N ASN A 70 -5.65 -0.55 -8.67
CA ASN A 70 -6.40 -1.22 -7.60
C ASN A 70 -7.49 -0.33 -7.01
N THR A 71 -7.23 0.96 -6.84
CA THR A 71 -8.21 1.89 -6.25
C THR A 71 -9.42 2.10 -7.15
N CYS A 72 -9.21 2.18 -8.48
CA CYS A 72 -10.29 2.34 -9.45
C CYS A 72 -11.27 1.15 -9.45
N SER A 73 -10.79 -0.03 -9.09
CA SER A 73 -11.58 -1.26 -9.05
C SER A 73 -12.32 -1.39 -7.71
N LEU A 74 -11.67 -1.08 -6.58
CA LEU A 74 -12.13 -1.47 -5.24
C LEU A 74 -13.41 -0.78 -4.75
N ILE A 75 -13.58 0.51 -5.04
CA ILE A 75 -14.68 1.34 -4.50
C ILE A 75 -16.07 0.82 -4.94
N ARG A 76 -16.14 0.03 -6.02
CA ARG A 76 -17.39 -0.50 -6.56
C ARG A 76 -17.90 -1.77 -5.87
N TYR A 77 -17.06 -2.48 -5.12
CA TYR A 77 -17.37 -3.84 -4.66
C TYR A 77 -17.52 -3.99 -3.15
N ASP A 78 -16.70 -3.32 -2.35
CA ASP A 78 -16.72 -3.46 -0.88
C ASP A 78 -16.28 -2.14 -0.21
N ALA A 79 -17.25 -1.41 0.33
CA ALA A 79 -17.01 -0.10 0.94
C ALA A 79 -16.32 -0.19 2.32
N ASP A 80 -16.58 -1.25 3.08
CA ASP A 80 -15.99 -1.46 4.40
C ASP A 80 -14.50 -1.77 4.22
N PHE A 81 -14.17 -2.67 3.29
CA PHE A 81 -12.78 -2.92 2.93
C PHE A 81 -12.12 -1.68 2.31
N ALA A 82 -12.81 -0.95 1.42
CA ALA A 82 -12.28 0.25 0.78
C ALA A 82 -11.90 1.34 1.78
N SER A 83 -12.69 1.53 2.83
CA SER A 83 -12.42 2.55 3.85
C SER A 83 -11.06 2.36 4.51
N VAL A 84 -10.70 1.13 4.87
CA VAL A 84 -9.41 0.79 5.47
C VAL A 84 -8.29 0.84 4.43
N TYR A 85 -8.52 0.23 3.26
CA TYR A 85 -7.54 0.17 2.18
C TYR A 85 -7.09 1.57 1.72
N LEU A 86 -8.03 2.51 1.55
CA LEU A 86 -7.70 3.88 1.08
C LEU A 86 -6.84 4.64 2.09
N VAL A 87 -7.10 4.47 3.39
CA VAL A 87 -6.26 5.08 4.45
C VAL A 87 -4.86 4.48 4.42
N GLU A 88 -4.74 3.16 4.29
CA GLU A 88 -3.43 2.49 4.19
C GLU A 88 -2.63 2.96 2.97
N LYS A 89 -3.27 3.08 1.80
CA LYS A 89 -2.59 3.56 0.59
C LYS A 89 -2.19 5.03 0.69
N LYS A 90 -2.99 5.86 1.36
CA LYS A 90 -2.64 7.25 1.60
C LYS A 90 -1.41 7.40 2.50
N LEU A 91 -1.29 6.54 3.51
CA LEU A 91 -0.07 6.45 4.34
C LEU A 91 1.14 5.95 3.52
N GLN A 92 0.97 4.93 2.66
CA GLN A 92 2.06 4.47 1.78
C GLN A 92 2.53 5.58 0.83
N LEU A 93 1.62 6.41 0.34
CA LEU A 93 1.95 7.48 -0.61
C LEU A 93 3.00 8.46 -0.05
N GLU A 94 3.04 8.65 1.26
CA GLU A 94 4.02 9.51 1.95
C GLU A 94 5.47 9.04 1.76
N VAL A 95 5.70 7.73 1.62
CA VAL A 95 7.05 7.14 1.49
C VAL A 95 7.42 6.82 0.03
N LEU A 96 6.49 7.01 -0.90
CA LEU A 96 6.71 6.81 -2.34
C LEU A 96 7.26 8.06 -3.04
N SER A 97 7.64 9.10 -2.27
CA SER A 97 8.38 10.24 -2.79
C SER A 97 9.69 9.76 -3.44
N GLY A 98 9.86 10.09 -4.72
CA GLY A 98 10.98 9.61 -5.55
C GLY A 98 10.52 8.79 -6.76
N GLY A 99 9.32 8.21 -6.73
CA GLY A 99 8.68 7.66 -7.93
C GLY A 99 8.24 8.75 -8.93
N ASP A 100 7.66 8.34 -10.06
CA ASP A 100 7.17 9.26 -11.08
C ASP A 100 6.17 10.28 -10.51
N SER A 101 6.49 11.56 -10.65
CA SER A 101 5.71 12.67 -10.08
C SER A 101 4.32 12.87 -10.70
N ARG A 102 4.08 12.35 -11.92
CA ARG A 102 2.77 12.39 -12.56
C ARG A 102 1.89 11.30 -11.96
N LEU A 103 2.42 10.08 -11.85
CA LEU A 103 1.74 8.97 -11.19
C LEU A 103 1.49 9.25 -9.71
N TRP A 104 2.43 9.89 -9.00
CA TRP A 104 2.22 10.24 -7.59
C TRP A 104 1.01 11.15 -7.42
N ARG A 105 0.91 12.22 -8.23
CA ARG A 105 -0.24 13.13 -8.21
C ARG A 105 -1.54 12.46 -8.65
N GLU A 106 -1.46 11.51 -9.56
CA GLU A 106 -2.63 10.74 -10.00
C GLU A 106 -3.13 9.78 -8.93
N ALA A 107 -2.22 9.09 -8.24
CA ALA A 107 -2.53 8.25 -7.09
C ALA A 107 -3.17 9.09 -5.97
N GLU A 108 -2.60 10.25 -5.65
CA GLU A 108 -3.17 11.18 -4.66
C GLU A 108 -4.62 11.55 -5.01
N ARG A 109 -4.86 12.04 -6.23
CA ARG A 109 -6.21 12.40 -6.69
C ARG A 109 -7.18 11.21 -6.66
N THR A 110 -6.69 10.02 -7.02
CA THR A 110 -7.51 8.81 -7.07
C THR A 110 -7.94 8.39 -5.66
N LEU A 111 -7.02 8.41 -4.70
CA LEU A 111 -7.30 8.13 -3.30
C LEU A 111 -8.25 9.17 -2.69
N ASP A 112 -8.02 10.46 -2.97
CA ASP A 112 -8.87 11.55 -2.49
C ASP A 112 -10.30 11.43 -3.00
N LYS A 113 -10.48 11.13 -4.28
CA LYS A 113 -11.79 10.88 -4.87
C LYS A 113 -12.48 9.68 -4.23
N GLY A 114 -11.72 8.62 -3.93
CA GLY A 114 -12.23 7.45 -3.22
C GLY A 114 -12.72 7.78 -1.81
N LEU A 115 -11.91 8.48 -1.03
CA LEU A 115 -12.27 8.94 0.31
C LEU A 115 -13.48 9.88 0.27
N GLN A 116 -13.55 10.78 -0.71
CA GLN A 116 -14.70 11.65 -0.91
C GLN A 116 -15.98 10.85 -1.21
N THR A 117 -15.88 9.81 -2.05
CA THR A 117 -17.03 8.95 -2.40
C THR A 117 -17.58 8.24 -1.16
N LEU A 118 -16.69 7.72 -0.29
CA LEU A 118 -17.08 7.05 0.95
C LEU A 118 -17.76 7.98 1.97
N ARG A 119 -17.58 9.30 1.84
CA ARG A 119 -18.25 10.30 2.70
C ARG A 119 -19.67 10.65 2.23
N GLN A 120 -20.07 10.20 1.05
CA GLN A 120 -21.37 10.49 0.45
C GLN A 120 -22.33 9.30 0.57
N PRO A 121 -23.64 9.48 0.37
CA PRO A 121 -24.58 8.36 0.27
C PRO A 121 -24.15 7.34 -0.79
N PRO A 122 -24.31 6.02 -0.53
CA PRO A 122 -24.95 5.41 0.64
C PRO A 122 -24.01 5.16 1.84
N HIS A 123 -22.71 5.42 1.72
CA HIS A 123 -21.70 4.98 2.70
C HIS A 123 -21.60 5.87 3.93
N LEU A 124 -21.66 7.21 3.75
CA LEU A 124 -21.73 8.20 4.84
C LEU A 124 -20.67 8.04 5.95
N ILE A 125 -19.46 7.59 5.60
CA ILE A 125 -18.36 7.44 6.56
C ILE A 125 -17.87 8.83 6.96
N SER A 126 -17.79 9.10 8.27
CA SER A 126 -17.42 10.41 8.79
C SER A 126 -15.93 10.70 8.62
N GLU A 127 -15.58 11.98 8.48
CA GLU A 127 -14.19 12.43 8.43
C GLU A 127 -13.43 12.08 9.71
N GLU A 128 -14.12 12.11 10.86
CA GLU A 128 -13.56 11.78 12.16
C GLU A 128 -13.14 10.29 12.24
N TRP A 129 -13.93 9.39 11.64
CA TRP A 129 -13.57 7.98 11.55
C TRP A 129 -12.24 7.78 10.80
N PHE A 130 -12.06 8.45 9.65
CA PHE A 130 -10.81 8.38 8.89
C PHE A 130 -9.62 8.93 9.67
N LYS A 131 -9.82 10.03 10.42
CA LYS A 131 -8.79 10.62 11.29
C LYS A 131 -8.37 9.66 12.39
N GLN A 132 -9.33 9.05 13.10
CA GLN A 132 -9.07 8.08 14.16
C GLN A 132 -8.33 6.85 13.63
N LEU A 133 -8.73 6.33 12.46
CA LEU A 133 -8.04 5.21 11.83
C LEU A 133 -6.60 5.58 11.49
N THR A 134 -6.38 6.74 10.86
CA THR A 134 -5.02 7.24 10.52
C THR A 134 -4.14 7.33 11.76
N VAL A 135 -4.67 7.89 12.85
CA VAL A 135 -3.98 7.97 14.15
C VAL A 135 -3.66 6.59 14.71
N SER A 136 -4.51 5.58 14.53
CA SER A 136 -4.21 4.22 15.02
C SER A 136 -2.98 3.61 14.34
N TYR A 137 -2.81 3.87 13.03
CA TYR A 137 -1.64 3.41 12.27
C TYR A 137 -0.36 4.15 12.68
N GLN A 138 -0.45 5.45 12.98
CA GLN A 138 0.68 6.28 13.42
C GLN A 138 1.02 6.06 14.91
N GLY A 139 0.01 5.92 15.77
CA GLY A 139 0.14 5.75 17.22
C GLY A 139 0.70 4.38 17.62
N GLY A 140 0.51 3.35 16.80
CA GLY A 140 1.22 2.08 16.94
C GLY A 140 2.75 2.23 16.89
N ALA A 141 3.28 3.25 16.22
CA ALA A 141 4.72 3.51 16.15
C ALA A 141 5.29 4.07 17.47
N ARG A 142 4.48 4.70 18.33
CA ARG A 142 4.94 5.27 19.61
C ARG A 142 5.07 4.26 20.75
N ARG A 143 4.46 3.07 20.65
CA ARG A 143 4.55 2.04 21.70
C ARG A 143 5.78 1.13 21.58
N LEU A 144 6.61 1.27 20.55
CA LEU A 144 7.79 0.42 20.33
C LEU A 144 9.12 1.01 20.83
N HIS A 145 9.09 2.18 21.50
CA HIS A 145 10.27 2.83 22.08
C HIS A 145 10.16 3.15 23.58
N GLY A 146 9.33 2.40 24.33
CA GLY A 146 9.23 2.55 25.79
C GLY A 146 8.90 1.22 26.45
N GLY A 147 9.95 0.52 26.89
CA GLY A 147 9.89 -0.75 27.61
C GLY A 147 11.29 -1.33 27.74
#